data_AF-A0A653PEM0-F1
#
_entry.id   AF-A0A653PEM0-F1
#
_cell.length_a   1.000
_cell.length_b   1.000
_cell.length_c   1.000
_cell.angle_alpha   90.00
_cell.angle_beta   90.00
_cell.angle_gamma   90.00
#
_symmetry.space_group_name_H-M   'P 1'
#
loop_
_entity.id
_entity.type
_entity.pdbx_description
1 polymer ?
#
loop_
_entity_poly.entity_id
_entity_poly.type
_entity_poly.pdbx_seq_one_letter_code
_entity_poly.pdbx_strand_id
1 'polypeptide(L)'
;MIKQFLQLEWKAFTRSSSFSSNLVLKIFMIIGAIYFISLFTGLGIGCYFILKKTGLDPFLTVNKLIIYYLVLDLIIRFFFQKMPTLTIRPLLTQNIKKNNIVHFTLGKTSISFFNFIHWFFFIPFSITLYKNGFSAEIFFWCISSSFSLSASSCTHELKVIKPIRAKQKMIYFIFCLINVF
;
A
#
# COMPACT_ATOMS: atom_id res chain seq x y z
N MET A 1 3.45 -14.48 -21.23
CA MET A 1 2.26 -14.41 -20.35
C MET A 1 1.97 -12.99 -19.85
N ILE A 2 2.83 -12.33 -19.05
CA ILE A 2 2.56 -10.97 -18.52
C ILE A 2 2.33 -9.92 -19.63
N LYS A 3 3.17 -9.93 -20.68
CA LYS A 3 3.01 -9.05 -21.86
C LYS A 3 1.64 -9.22 -22.53
N GLN A 4 1.12 -10.44 -22.62
CA GLN A 4 -0.17 -10.74 -23.23
C GLN A 4 -1.33 -10.22 -22.37
N PHE A 5 -1.25 -10.35 -21.06
CA PHE A 5 -2.25 -9.76 -20.15
C PHE A 5 -2.26 -8.23 -20.23
N LEU A 6 -1.08 -7.59 -20.29
CA LEU A 6 -0.98 -6.14 -20.50
C LEU A 6 -1.61 -5.71 -21.84
N GLN A 7 -1.40 -6.47 -22.91
CA GLN A 7 -2.04 -6.21 -24.20
C GLN A 7 -3.57 -6.38 -24.16
N LEU A 8 -4.07 -7.40 -23.45
CA LEU A 8 -5.50 -7.63 -23.28
C LEU A 8 -6.18 -6.52 -22.47
N GLU A 9 -5.54 -6.05 -21.39
CA GLU A 9 -6.02 -4.91 -20.59
C GLU A 9 -6.05 -3.61 -21.42
N TRP A 10 -5.02 -3.36 -22.23
CA TRP A 10 -4.98 -2.19 -23.11
C TRP A 10 -6.12 -2.23 -24.14
N LYS A 11 -6.33 -3.38 -24.79
CA LYS A 11 -7.44 -3.58 -25.74
C LYS A 11 -8.82 -3.49 -25.08
N ALA A 12 -8.95 -3.95 -23.83
CA ALA A 12 -10.19 -3.83 -23.07
C ALA A 12 -10.48 -2.38 -22.69
N PHE A 13 -9.45 -1.61 -22.34
CA PHE A 13 -9.56 -0.19 -22.02
C PHE A 13 -10.02 0.63 -23.23
N THR A 14 -9.36 0.47 -24.39
CA THR A 14 -9.68 1.24 -25.60
C THR A 14 -11.05 0.92 -26.20
N ARG A 15 -11.57 -0.30 -26.01
CA ARG A 15 -12.89 -0.72 -26.53
C ARG A 15 -14.06 -0.40 -25.59
N SER A 16 -13.80 0.16 -24.41
CA SER A 16 -14.87 0.46 -23.44
C SER A 16 -15.76 1.62 -23.93
N SER A 17 -17.08 1.47 -23.81
CA SER A 17 -18.06 2.51 -24.21
C SER A 17 -17.88 3.83 -23.44
N SER A 18 -17.32 3.76 -22.24
CA SER A 18 -17.00 4.91 -21.39
C SER A 18 -15.53 5.34 -21.49
N PHE A 19 -14.84 5.09 -22.61
CA PHE A 19 -13.40 5.39 -22.77
C PHE A 19 -13.05 6.83 -22.38
N SER A 20 -13.84 7.81 -22.83
CA SER A 20 -13.63 9.24 -22.50
C SER A 20 -13.77 9.52 -21.00
N SER A 21 -14.87 9.07 -20.38
CA SER A 21 -15.09 9.23 -18.92
C SER A 21 -14.02 8.50 -18.10
N ASN A 22 -13.60 7.31 -18.53
CA ASN A 22 -12.53 6.56 -17.87
C ASN A 22 -11.16 7.24 -17.98
N LEU A 23 -10.90 7.95 -19.07
CA LEU A 23 -9.66 8.69 -19.28
C LEU A 23 -9.60 9.92 -18.35
N VAL A 24 -10.70 10.66 -18.21
CA VAL A 24 -10.82 11.78 -17.26
C VAL A 24 -10.62 11.29 -15.81
N LEU A 25 -11.27 10.19 -15.42
CA LEU A 25 -11.11 9.61 -14.08
C LEU A 25 -9.66 9.19 -13.81
N LYS A 26 -8.96 8.60 -14.80
CA LYS A 26 -7.54 8.23 -14.65
C LYS A 26 -6.64 9.46 -14.46
N ILE A 27 -6.87 10.53 -15.20
CA ILE A 27 -6.11 11.79 -15.04
C ILE A 27 -6.34 12.35 -13.64
N PHE A 28 -7.60 12.40 -13.19
CA PHE A 28 -7.94 12.86 -11.85
C PHE A 28 -7.28 12.00 -10.75
N MET A 29 -7.24 10.67 -10.93
CA MET A 29 -6.54 9.76 -10.02
C MET A 29 -5.04 10.04 -9.95
N ILE A 30 -4.38 10.35 -11.07
CA ILE A 30 -2.93 10.65 -11.11
C ILE A 30 -2.65 11.97 -10.39
N ILE A 31 -3.46 13.01 -10.64
CA ILE A 31 -3.33 14.30 -9.96
C ILE A 31 -3.54 14.13 -8.44
N GLY A 32 -4.58 13.39 -8.05
CA GLY A 32 -4.82 13.05 -6.65
C GLY A 32 -3.66 12.29 -6.02
N ALA A 33 -3.07 11.33 -6.74
CA ALA A 33 -1.90 10.60 -6.27
C ALA A 33 -0.70 11.51 -6.01
N ILE A 34 -0.40 12.43 -6.93
CA ILE A 34 0.70 13.41 -6.76
C ILE A 34 0.43 14.33 -5.57
N TYR A 35 -0.81 14.81 -5.41
CA TYR A 35 -1.21 15.63 -4.26
C TYR A 35 -0.97 14.90 -2.94
N PHE A 36 -1.42 13.65 -2.82
CA PHE A 36 -1.20 12.85 -1.62
C PHE A 36 0.28 12.57 -1.37
N ILE A 37 1.08 12.28 -2.40
CA ILE A 37 2.54 12.09 -2.26
C ILE A 37 3.19 13.34 -1.64
N SER A 38 2.84 14.53 -2.14
CA SER A 38 3.36 15.79 -1.60
C SER A 38 2.94 16.00 -0.14
N LEU A 39 1.66 15.72 0.18
CA LEU A 39 1.11 15.87 1.52
C LEU A 39 1.77 14.92 2.52
N PHE A 40 1.94 13.64 2.18
CA PHE A 40 2.62 12.66 3.04
C PHE A 40 4.11 12.96 3.21
N THR A 41 4.76 13.49 2.18
CA THR A 41 6.15 13.95 2.27
C THR A 41 6.27 15.12 3.24
N GLY A 42 5.37 16.10 3.12
CA GLY A 42 5.29 17.23 4.04
C GLY A 42 4.98 16.80 5.48
N LEU A 43 4.06 15.85 5.67
CA LEU A 43 3.75 15.26 6.97
C LEU A 43 4.95 14.55 7.59
N GLY A 44 5.73 13.79 6.81
CA GLY A 44 6.93 13.11 7.31
C GLY A 44 7.96 14.09 7.87
N ILE A 45 8.16 15.22 7.21
CA ILE A 45 9.06 16.30 7.69
C ILE A 45 8.42 17.03 8.88
N GLY A 46 7.16 17.42 8.76
CA GLY A 46 6.42 18.22 9.74
C GLY A 46 6.23 17.50 11.08
N CYS A 47 6.01 16.19 11.05
CA CYS A 47 5.87 15.35 12.24
C CYS A 47 7.08 15.51 13.18
N TYR A 48 8.30 15.47 12.63
CA TYR A 48 9.51 15.68 13.42
C TYR A 48 9.53 17.05 14.13
N PHE A 49 9.21 18.14 13.41
CA PHE A 49 9.21 19.48 13.99
C PHE A 49 8.13 19.69 15.05
N ILE A 50 6.95 19.11 14.85
CA ILE A 50 5.84 19.18 15.82
C ILE A 50 6.25 18.47 17.11
N LEU A 51 6.79 17.25 17.01
CA LEU A 51 7.20 16.47 18.18
C LEU A 51 8.35 17.13 18.95
N LYS A 52 9.32 17.72 18.23
CA LYS A 52 10.40 18.48 18.84
C LYS A 52 9.90 19.70 19.61
N LYS A 53 8.90 20.42 19.08
CA LYS A 53 8.28 21.56 19.77
C LYS A 53 7.54 21.15 21.05
N THR A 54 6.98 19.95 21.08
CA THR A 54 6.32 19.40 22.28
C THR A 54 7.29 18.80 23.31
N GLY A 55 8.60 18.83 23.05
CA GLY A 55 9.62 18.31 23.96
C GLY A 55 9.63 16.77 24.10
N LEU A 56 8.99 16.06 23.18
CA LEU A 56 8.90 14.60 23.18
C LEU A 56 9.96 14.00 22.26
N ASP A 57 10.48 12.82 22.62
CA ASP A 57 11.37 12.06 21.76
C ASP A 57 10.65 11.64 20.47
N PRO A 58 11.10 12.12 19.30
CA PRO A 58 10.38 11.92 18.04
C PRO A 58 10.35 10.45 17.63
N PHE A 59 11.43 9.72 17.92
CA PHE A 59 11.53 8.30 17.56
C PHE A 59 10.60 7.41 18.40
N LEU A 60 10.62 7.56 19.73
CA LEU A 60 9.81 6.74 20.63
C LEU A 60 8.31 6.98 20.43
N THR A 61 7.92 8.23 20.22
CA THR A 61 6.52 8.60 20.02
C THR A 61 5.98 8.05 18.70
N VAL A 62 6.76 8.11 17.61
CA VAL A 62 6.35 7.56 16.32
C VAL A 62 6.21 6.04 16.38
N ASN A 63 7.11 5.33 17.06
CA ASN A 63 6.97 3.89 17.29
C ASN A 63 5.63 3.52 17.95
N LYS A 64 5.22 4.26 18.99
CA LYS A 64 3.92 4.06 19.64
C LYS A 64 2.75 4.36 18.71
N LEU A 65 2.89 5.36 17.84
CA LEU A 65 1.85 5.77 16.91
C LEU A 65 1.70 4.84 15.69
N ILE A 66 2.73 4.06 15.32
CA ILE A 66 2.68 3.14 14.17
C ILE A 66 1.54 2.12 14.30
N ILE A 67 1.26 1.62 15.50
CA ILE A 67 0.19 0.64 15.73
C ILE A 67 -1.19 1.26 15.45
N TYR A 68 -1.42 2.49 15.93
CA TYR A 68 -2.67 3.22 15.65
C TYR A 68 -2.80 3.57 14.17
N TYR A 69 -1.69 3.98 13.55
CA TYR A 69 -1.63 4.27 12.12
C TYR A 69 -1.97 3.02 11.29
N LEU A 70 -1.45 1.84 11.67
CA LEU A 70 -1.71 0.58 10.98
C LEU A 70 -3.20 0.19 11.03
N VAL A 71 -3.84 0.33 12.20
CA VAL A 71 -5.29 0.05 12.35
C VAL A 71 -6.13 1.00 11.51
N LEU A 72 -5.81 2.29 11.54
CA LEU A 72 -6.53 3.31 10.78
C LEU A 72 -6.36 3.08 9.26
N ASP A 73 -5.15 2.75 8.82
CA ASP A 73 -4.84 2.41 7.43
C ASP A 73 -5.64 1.19 6.95
N LEU A 74 -5.75 0.13 7.77
CA LEU A 74 -6.61 -1.03 7.47
C LEU A 74 -8.09 -0.64 7.28
N ILE A 75 -8.60 0.24 8.14
CA ILE A 75 -9.99 0.71 8.05
C ILE A 75 -10.20 1.53 6.77
N ILE A 76 -9.33 2.50 6.48
CA ILE A 76 -9.45 3.32 5.26
C ILE A 76 -9.41 2.45 4.01
N ARG A 77 -8.49 1.48 3.94
CA ARG A 77 -8.38 0.57 2.80
C ARG A 77 -9.61 -0.30 2.61
N PHE A 78 -10.24 -0.73 3.70
CA PHE A 78 -11.48 -1.50 3.63
C PHE A 78 -12.57 -0.75 2.86
N PHE A 79 -12.66 0.57 3.02
CA PHE A 79 -13.63 1.40 2.31
C PHE A 79 -13.17 1.85 0.92
N PHE A 80 -11.89 2.22 0.75
CA PHE A 80 -11.41 2.83 -0.49
C PHE A 80 -10.99 1.82 -1.58
N GLN A 81 -10.59 0.59 -1.21
CA GLN A 81 -10.00 -0.35 -2.15
C GLN A 81 -11.07 -1.25 -2.78
N LYS A 82 -11.49 -0.94 -4.03
CA LYS A 82 -12.41 -1.78 -4.81
C LYS A 82 -11.77 -3.15 -5.08
N MET A 83 -12.43 -4.24 -4.69
CA MET A 83 -11.90 -5.60 -4.91
C MET A 83 -11.76 -5.94 -6.41
N PRO A 84 -10.66 -6.59 -6.85
CA PRO A 84 -10.39 -6.92 -8.25
C PRO A 84 -11.30 -8.02 -8.82
N THR A 85 -12.19 -8.61 -8.00
CA THR A 85 -13.02 -9.79 -8.34
C THR A 85 -14.01 -9.55 -9.48
N LEU A 86 -14.35 -8.30 -9.77
CA LEU A 86 -15.22 -7.94 -10.90
C LEU A 86 -14.49 -8.02 -12.25
N THR A 87 -13.20 -7.72 -12.30
CA THR A 87 -12.37 -7.71 -13.52
C THR A 87 -11.87 -9.08 -13.96
N ILE A 88 -11.88 -10.10 -13.09
CA ILE A 88 -11.28 -11.42 -13.39
C ILE A 88 -12.27 -12.33 -14.14
N ARG A 89 -13.59 -12.12 -13.98
CA ARG A 89 -14.63 -12.97 -14.58
C ARG A 89 -14.49 -13.12 -16.11
N PRO A 90 -14.21 -12.06 -16.90
CA PRO A 90 -14.02 -12.17 -18.34
C PRO A 90 -12.74 -12.91 -18.74
N LEU A 91 -11.74 -12.99 -17.85
CA LEU A 91 -10.49 -13.71 -18.11
C LEU A 91 -10.63 -15.22 -17.84
N LEU A 92 -11.62 -15.62 -17.03
CA LEU A 92 -11.92 -17.03 -16.74
C LEU A 92 -12.62 -17.76 -17.88
N THR A 93 -13.31 -17.02 -18.77
CA THR A 93 -13.94 -17.59 -19.97
C THR A 93 -12.93 -17.76 -21.13
N GLN A 94 -11.77 -17.12 -21.06
CA GLN A 94 -10.68 -17.33 -22.01
C GLN A 94 -9.87 -18.58 -21.62
N ASN A 95 -9.31 -19.27 -22.62
CA ASN A 95 -8.50 -20.48 -22.42
C ASN A 95 -7.10 -20.14 -21.84
N ILE A 96 -7.06 -19.60 -20.63
CA ILE A 96 -5.85 -19.21 -19.90
C ILE A 96 -5.79 -20.01 -18.59
N LYS A 97 -4.62 -20.57 -18.27
CA LYS A 97 -4.43 -21.34 -17.03
C LYS A 97 -4.74 -20.48 -15.80
N LYS A 98 -5.63 -20.98 -14.92
CA LYS A 98 -6.08 -20.30 -13.68
C LYS A 98 -4.92 -19.79 -12.82
N ASN A 99 -3.83 -20.56 -12.74
CA ASN A 99 -2.65 -20.19 -11.95
C ASN A 99 -2.00 -18.87 -12.43
N ASN A 100 -1.94 -18.66 -13.75
CA ASN A 100 -1.36 -17.45 -14.33
C ASN A 100 -2.24 -16.22 -14.12
N ILE A 101 -3.57 -16.40 -14.11
CA ILE A 101 -4.53 -15.33 -13.79
C ILE A 101 -4.38 -14.90 -12.33
N VAL A 102 -4.21 -15.86 -11.41
CA VAL A 102 -3.98 -15.58 -9.98
C VAL A 102 -2.69 -14.78 -9.80
N HIS A 103 -1.57 -15.22 -10.37
CA HIS A 103 -0.30 -14.49 -10.26
C HIS A 103 -0.36 -13.09 -10.88
N PHE A 104 -1.04 -12.92 -12.01
CA PHE A 104 -1.23 -11.60 -12.62
C PHE A 104 -2.07 -10.67 -11.74
N THR A 105 -3.16 -11.19 -11.17
CA THR A 105 -4.03 -10.43 -10.26
C THR A 105 -3.27 -10.01 -9.00
N LEU A 106 -2.49 -10.92 -8.41
CA LEU A 106 -1.66 -10.63 -7.23
C LEU A 106 -0.54 -9.63 -7.53
N GLY A 107 0.03 -9.66 -8.74
CA GLY A 107 0.98 -8.66 -9.19
C GLY A 107 0.34 -7.27 -9.30
N LYS A 108 -0.87 -7.19 -9.86
CA LYS A 108 -1.62 -5.92 -10.01
C LYS A 108 -1.96 -5.28 -8.67
N THR A 109 -2.30 -6.09 -7.67
CA THR A 109 -2.63 -5.61 -6.32
C THR A 109 -1.38 -5.20 -5.52
N SER A 110 -0.26 -5.92 -5.69
CA SER A 110 1.01 -5.57 -5.04
C SER A 110 1.52 -4.18 -5.45
N ILE A 111 1.31 -3.78 -6.71
CA ILE A 111 1.71 -2.46 -7.26
C ILE A 111 0.60 -1.41 -7.06
N SER A 112 -0.23 -1.56 -6.02
CA SER A 112 -1.27 -0.58 -5.69
C SER A 112 -0.66 0.69 -5.08
N PHE A 113 -1.25 1.85 -5.40
CA PHE A 113 -0.86 3.16 -4.85
C PHE A 113 -0.81 3.16 -3.31
N PHE A 114 -1.78 2.50 -2.67
CA PHE A 114 -1.85 2.40 -1.22
C PHE A 114 -0.68 1.62 -0.60
N ASN A 115 0.05 0.79 -1.35
CA ASN A 115 1.24 0.12 -0.81
C ASN A 115 2.48 1.02 -0.85
N PHE A 116 2.53 1.94 -1.81
CA PHE A 116 3.65 2.89 -1.96
C PHE A 116 3.49 4.14 -1.08
N ILE A 117 2.27 4.52 -0.71
CA ILE A 117 2.04 5.76 0.05
C ILE A 117 2.81 5.81 1.38
N HIS A 118 2.94 4.67 2.06
CA HIS A 118 3.64 4.54 3.34
C HIS A 118 5.12 4.87 3.19
N TRP A 119 5.73 4.48 2.08
CA TRP A 119 7.14 4.78 1.79
C TRP A 119 7.38 6.30 1.73
N PHE A 120 6.44 7.06 1.16
CA PHE A 120 6.54 8.52 1.08
C PHE A 120 6.43 9.23 2.44
N PHE A 121 5.93 8.56 3.49
CA PHE A 121 5.95 9.11 4.84
C PHE A 121 7.26 8.77 5.58
N PHE A 122 7.65 7.49 5.58
CA PHE A 122 8.81 7.03 6.35
C PHE A 122 10.15 7.52 5.79
N ILE A 123 10.31 7.63 4.47
CA ILE A 123 11.55 8.12 3.86
C ILE A 123 11.90 9.54 4.31
N PRO A 124 11.03 10.56 4.13
CA PRO A 124 11.36 11.92 4.55
C PRO A 124 11.47 12.07 6.07
N PHE A 125 10.72 11.28 6.84
CA PHE A 125 10.86 11.23 8.30
C PHE A 125 12.24 10.70 8.71
N SER A 126 12.71 9.61 8.09
CA SER A 126 14.05 9.06 8.29
C SER A 126 15.15 10.07 8.01
N ILE A 127 15.04 10.79 6.88
CA ILE A 127 16.02 11.80 6.47
C ILE A 127 16.07 12.93 7.49
N THR A 128 14.91 13.35 8.00
CA THR A 128 14.82 14.41 9.00
C THR A 128 15.41 13.96 10.34
N LEU A 129 15.18 12.73 10.78
CA LEU A 129 15.82 12.16 11.97
C LEU A 129 17.34 12.10 11.82
N TYR A 130 17.84 11.59 10.69
CA TYR A 130 19.28 11.48 10.43
C TYR A 130 19.97 12.85 10.49
N LYS A 131 19.37 13.88 9.87
CA LYS A 131 19.90 15.26 9.90
C LYS A 131 19.99 15.85 11.32
N ASN A 132 19.19 15.36 12.25
CA ASN A 132 19.18 15.84 13.64
C ASN A 132 20.08 15.01 14.57
N GLY A 133 20.99 14.19 14.01
CA GLY A 133 22.05 13.52 14.76
C GLY A 133 21.69 12.15 15.32
N PHE A 134 20.59 11.54 14.87
CA PHE A 134 20.26 10.18 15.27
C PHE A 134 20.99 9.13 14.41
N SER A 135 21.23 7.93 14.98
CA SER A 135 22.04 6.84 14.41
C SER A 135 21.54 6.28 13.06
N ALA A 136 22.44 5.67 12.29
CA ALA A 136 22.14 5.05 10.99
C ALA A 136 21.14 3.89 11.06
N GLU A 137 20.92 3.31 12.24
CA GLU A 137 19.94 2.24 12.51
C GLU A 137 18.50 2.64 12.15
N ILE A 138 18.21 3.93 12.11
CA ILE A 138 16.89 4.46 11.73
C ILE A 138 16.53 4.13 10.28
N PHE A 139 17.52 4.05 9.39
CA PHE A 139 17.26 3.70 8.00
C PHE A 139 16.76 2.24 7.89
N PHE A 140 17.36 1.34 8.67
CA PHE A 140 16.93 -0.05 8.75
C PHE A 140 15.53 -0.17 9.37
N TRP A 141 15.25 0.59 10.43
CA TRP A 141 13.91 0.67 11.02
C TRP A 141 12.85 1.21 10.04
N CYS A 142 13.18 2.22 9.24
CA CYS A 142 12.25 2.78 8.24
C CYS A 142 11.93 1.78 7.14
N ILE A 143 12.93 1.03 6.65
CA ILE A 143 12.73 -0.03 5.66
C ILE A 143 11.87 -1.15 6.25
N SER A 144 12.18 -1.59 7.47
CA SER A 144 11.44 -2.65 8.16
C SER A 144 9.97 -2.27 8.38
N SER A 145 9.71 -1.07 8.90
CA SER A 145 8.36 -0.56 9.17
C SER A 145 7.54 -0.42 7.88
N SER A 146 8.14 0.13 6.83
CA SER A 146 7.48 0.31 5.52
C SER A 146 7.17 -1.03 4.84
N PHE A 147 8.08 -2.00 4.94
CA PHE A 147 7.87 -3.34 4.40
C PHE A 147 6.78 -4.11 5.18
N SER A 148 6.74 -3.97 6.50
CA SER A 148 5.70 -4.60 7.33
C SER A 148 4.30 -4.06 7.00
N LEU A 149 4.17 -2.75 6.84
CA LEU A 149 2.89 -2.12 6.48
C LEU A 149 2.40 -2.52 5.07
N SER A 150 3.31 -2.62 4.10
CA SER A 150 2.95 -3.09 2.75
C SER A 150 2.62 -4.59 2.74
N ALA A 151 3.32 -5.41 3.55
CA ALA A 151 3.00 -6.82 3.73
C ALA A 151 1.62 -7.04 4.36
N SER A 152 1.27 -6.24 5.38
CA SER A 152 -0.06 -6.21 6.01
C SER A 152 -1.16 -6.07 4.96
N SER A 153 -0.96 -5.10 4.06
CA SER A 153 -1.89 -4.78 2.97
C SER A 153 -2.04 -5.94 1.99
N CYS A 154 -0.94 -6.58 1.63
CA CYS A 154 -0.92 -7.72 0.70
C CYS A 154 -1.66 -8.95 1.27
N THR A 155 -1.59 -9.18 2.60
CA THR A 155 -2.35 -10.28 3.24
C THR A 155 -3.87 -10.08 3.20
N HIS A 156 -4.34 -8.84 3.28
CA HIS A 156 -5.76 -8.52 3.23
C HIS A 156 -6.35 -8.85 1.85
N GLU A 157 -5.66 -8.48 0.76
CA GLU A 157 -6.12 -8.76 -0.62
C GLU A 157 -6.09 -10.26 -0.97
N LEU A 158 -5.15 -11.02 -0.40
CA LEU A 158 -5.09 -12.48 -0.55
C LEU A 158 -6.30 -13.19 0.09
N LYS A 159 -6.82 -12.67 1.21
CA LYS A 159 -7.96 -13.24 1.96
C LYS A 159 -9.26 -13.17 1.17
N VAL A 160 -9.40 -12.15 0.35
CA VAL A 160 -10.55 -11.92 -0.54
C VAL A 160 -10.58 -12.94 -1.69
N ILE A 161 -9.41 -13.36 -2.19
CA ILE A 161 -9.28 -14.25 -3.35
C ILE A 161 -9.32 -15.74 -2.96
N LYS A 162 -8.90 -16.11 -1.73
CA LYS A 162 -8.96 -17.49 -1.20
C LYS A 162 -9.62 -17.53 0.19
N PRO A 163 -10.91 -17.87 0.30
CA PRO A 163 -11.61 -17.86 1.59
C PRO A 163 -11.19 -18.99 2.57
N ILE A 164 -10.45 -20.02 2.12
CA ILE A 164 -10.39 -21.32 2.83
C ILE A 164 -9.23 -21.46 3.86
N ARG A 165 -8.21 -20.59 3.89
CA ARG A 165 -7.04 -20.75 4.80
C ARG A 165 -6.40 -19.43 5.27
N ALA A 166 -7.21 -18.46 5.70
CA ALA A 166 -6.74 -17.08 5.94
C ALA A 166 -6.95 -16.53 7.37
N LYS A 167 -7.78 -17.16 8.22
CA LYS A 167 -7.95 -16.70 9.61
C LYS A 167 -6.68 -16.88 10.47
N GLN A 168 -5.95 -17.97 10.29
CA GLN A 168 -4.74 -18.28 11.08
C GLN A 168 -3.56 -17.33 10.79
N LYS A 169 -3.27 -17.01 9.52
CA LYS A 169 -2.09 -16.19 9.18
C LYS A 169 -2.19 -14.73 9.64
N MET A 170 -3.40 -14.17 9.72
CA MET A 170 -3.62 -12.79 10.16
C MET A 170 -3.39 -12.63 11.67
N ILE A 171 -3.79 -13.64 12.47
CA ILE A 171 -3.52 -13.68 13.91
C ILE A 171 -2.01 -13.81 14.17
N TYR A 172 -1.33 -14.69 13.42
CA TYR A 172 0.14 -14.81 13.51
C TYR A 172 0.89 -13.55 13.08
N PHE A 173 0.39 -12.81 12.09
CA PHE A 173 1.01 -11.56 11.63
C PHE A 173 0.83 -10.41 12.62
N ILE A 174 -0.37 -10.26 13.22
CA ILE A 174 -0.62 -9.31 14.32
C ILE A 174 0.23 -9.69 15.55
N PHE A 175 0.35 -10.99 15.87
CA PHE A 175 1.17 -11.50 16.97
C PHE A 175 2.68 -11.30 16.73
N CYS A 176 3.14 -11.37 15.48
CA CYS A 176 4.52 -11.11 15.10
C CYS A 176 4.84 -9.61 15.14
N LEU A 177 3.91 -8.74 14.76
CA LEU A 177 4.04 -7.28 14.87
C LEU A 177 4.07 -6.79 16.32
N ILE A 178 3.28 -7.38 17.22
CA ILE A 178 3.30 -7.08 18.66
C ILE A 178 4.60 -7.53 19.34
N ASN A 179 5.29 -8.54 18.79
CA ASN A 179 6.57 -9.01 19.35
C ASN A 179 7.81 -8.30 18.76
N VAL A 180 7.63 -7.47 17.71
CA VAL A 180 8.73 -6.78 17.01
C VAL A 180 8.83 -5.29 17.39
N PHE A 181 7.78 -4.71 17.98
CA PHE A 181 7.73 -3.34 18.50
C PHE A 181 7.56 -3.34 20.02
#